data_AF-F5IXX4-F1
#
_entry.id   AF-F5IXX4-F1
#
_cell.length_a   1.000
_cell.length_b   1.000
_cell.length_c   1.000
_cell.angle_alpha   90.00
_cell.angle_beta   90.00
_cell.angle_gamma   90.00
#
_symmetry.space_group_name_H-M   'P 1'
#
loop_
_entity.id
_entity.type
_entity.pdbx_description
1 polymer ?
#
loop_
_entity_poly.entity_id
_entity_poly.type
_entity_poly.pdbx_seq_one_letter_code
_entity_poly.pdbx_strand_id
1 'polypeptide(L)'
;MKYNNKTAERIVEMIEQDLYGVSEICKILRISRQTFYDWKKNKPEFKEEVEEAFIRREEVLIANARIGLKQLLEGYVQKKEKVTYVPDKNNPVEDVEKCRVVEKKFCPPSIRAIKYVLDREERRKEQQRLESREKRPLVIEVQDEETRRQLMILKENGFRSGGALDPEIVAAVDRKLGEERTNGHRSEAYVKVKNEQEQAEQVQAQPAVTQPSAAPVEKPKPNPYPFLPPGYTSRTD
;
A
#
# COMPACT_ATOMS: atom_id res chain seq x y z
N MET A 1 44.69 10.14 -20.21
CA MET A 1 43.94 9.86 -21.45
C MET A 1 42.95 11.00 -21.66
N LYS A 2 42.78 11.51 -22.88
CA LYS A 2 41.79 12.58 -23.16
C LYS A 2 40.37 11.99 -23.18
N TYR A 3 39.39 12.77 -22.74
CA TYR A 3 37.97 12.37 -22.75
C TYR A 3 37.50 12.09 -24.19
N ASN A 4 36.79 10.99 -24.37
CA ASN A 4 36.22 10.58 -25.66
C ASN A 4 34.74 10.19 -25.46
N ASN A 5 33.83 10.93 -26.08
CA ASN A 5 32.39 10.73 -25.97
C ASN A 5 31.97 9.30 -26.33
N LYS A 6 32.54 8.71 -27.40
CA LYS A 6 32.21 7.34 -27.81
C LYS A 6 32.58 6.30 -26.77
N THR A 7 33.70 6.51 -26.06
CA THR A 7 34.11 5.62 -24.97
C THR A 7 33.23 5.83 -23.76
N ALA A 8 32.85 7.08 -23.45
CA ALA A 8 31.94 7.41 -22.36
C ALA A 8 30.55 6.80 -22.54
N GLU A 9 29.95 6.96 -23.72
CA GLU A 9 28.67 6.32 -24.10
C GLU A 9 28.75 4.80 -23.97
N ARG A 10 29.83 4.19 -24.46
CA ARG A 10 30.00 2.74 -24.36
C ARG A 10 30.13 2.25 -22.91
N ILE A 11 30.74 3.04 -22.02
CA ILE A 11 30.81 2.73 -20.59
C ILE A 11 29.40 2.69 -20.00
N VAL A 12 28.59 3.69 -20.29
CA VAL A 12 27.20 3.81 -19.82
C VAL A 12 26.36 2.61 -20.28
N GLU A 13 26.40 2.27 -21.56
CA GLU A 13 25.70 1.10 -22.11
C GLU A 13 26.10 -0.22 -21.40
N MET A 14 27.40 -0.39 -21.13
CA MET A 14 27.89 -1.59 -20.44
C MET A 14 27.50 -1.64 -18.97
N ILE A 15 27.33 -0.49 -18.31
CA ILE A 15 26.81 -0.40 -16.94
C ILE A 15 25.33 -0.79 -16.90
N GLU A 16 24.53 -0.32 -17.86
CA GLU A 16 23.10 -0.64 -17.96
C GLU A 16 22.84 -2.13 -18.16
N GLN A 17 23.72 -2.82 -18.91
CA GLN A 17 23.59 -4.25 -19.20
C GLN A 17 23.77 -5.16 -17.98
N ASP A 18 24.33 -4.67 -16.88
CA ASP A 18 24.61 -5.44 -15.66
C ASP A 18 25.37 -6.75 -15.87
N LEU A 19 26.31 -6.77 -16.82
CA LEU A 19 27.15 -7.96 -17.07
C LEU A 19 28.55 -7.83 -16.49
N TYR A 20 29.00 -6.59 -16.24
CA TYR A 20 30.39 -6.29 -15.90
C TYR A 20 30.46 -5.23 -14.81
N GLY A 21 31.39 -5.40 -13.87
CA GLY A 21 31.76 -4.36 -12.93
C GLY A 21 32.58 -3.26 -13.59
N VAL A 22 32.62 -2.06 -13.00
CA VAL A 22 33.39 -0.90 -13.51
C VAL A 22 34.85 -1.24 -13.80
N SER A 23 35.46 -2.09 -12.97
CA SER A 23 36.85 -2.55 -13.17
C SER A 23 37.02 -3.40 -14.43
N GLU A 24 36.04 -4.22 -14.77
CA GLU A 24 36.05 -5.09 -15.95
C GLU A 24 35.76 -4.28 -17.21
N ILE A 25 34.79 -3.36 -17.14
CA ILE A 25 34.49 -2.40 -18.21
C ILE A 25 35.76 -1.60 -18.56
N CYS A 26 36.48 -1.12 -17.55
CA CYS A 26 37.75 -0.40 -17.76
C CYS A 26 38.78 -1.26 -18.50
N LYS A 27 38.91 -2.55 -18.16
CA LYS A 27 39.82 -3.49 -18.85
C LYS A 27 39.40 -3.73 -20.30
N ILE A 28 38.11 -3.94 -20.55
CA ILE A 28 37.55 -4.20 -21.89
C ILE A 28 37.79 -2.99 -22.80
N LEU A 29 37.51 -1.78 -22.30
CA LEU A 29 37.67 -0.53 -23.04
C LEU A 29 39.11 0.00 -23.02
N ARG A 30 40.04 -0.74 -22.41
CA ARG A 30 41.46 -0.39 -22.28
C ARG A 30 41.69 1.02 -21.71
N ILE A 31 40.88 1.40 -20.74
CA ILE A 31 41.05 2.61 -19.94
C ILE A 31 41.52 2.26 -18.53
N SER A 32 42.28 3.15 -17.90
CA SER A 32 42.62 2.98 -16.49
C SER A 32 41.40 3.33 -15.63
N ARG A 33 41.25 2.67 -14.47
CA ARG A 33 40.20 3.02 -13.49
C ARG A 33 40.31 4.48 -13.04
N GLN A 34 41.53 4.98 -12.90
CA GLN A 34 41.76 6.36 -12.53
C GLN A 34 41.22 7.33 -13.57
N THR A 35 41.42 7.04 -14.86
CA THR A 35 40.84 7.82 -15.96
C THR A 35 39.31 7.86 -15.90
N PHE A 36 38.65 6.75 -15.59
CA PHE A 36 37.19 6.73 -15.41
C PHE A 36 36.73 7.67 -14.28
N TYR A 37 37.36 7.58 -13.09
CA TYR A 37 36.99 8.44 -11.97
C TYR A 37 37.39 9.90 -12.20
N ASP A 38 38.49 10.17 -12.89
CA ASP A 38 38.87 11.52 -13.31
C ASP A 38 37.84 12.12 -14.27
N TRP A 39 37.31 11.33 -15.21
CA TRP A 39 36.21 11.77 -16.08
C TRP A 39 34.94 12.03 -15.28
N LYS A 40 34.57 11.12 -14.37
CA LYS A 40 33.41 11.30 -13.48
C LYS A 40 33.53 12.56 -12.60
N LYS A 41 34.74 12.92 -12.17
CA LYS A 41 34.98 14.12 -11.36
C LYS A 41 34.94 15.42 -12.18
N ASN A 42 35.55 15.40 -13.37
CA ASN A 42 35.79 16.62 -14.15
C ASN A 42 34.69 16.91 -15.19
N LYS A 43 33.78 15.95 -15.44
CA LYS A 43 32.68 16.06 -16.42
C LYS A 43 31.35 15.74 -15.74
N PRO A 44 30.53 16.76 -15.40
CA PRO A 44 29.26 16.54 -14.72
C PRO A 44 28.26 15.76 -15.59
N GLU A 45 28.21 16.03 -16.90
CA GLU A 45 27.36 15.29 -17.86
C GLU A 45 27.65 13.78 -17.83
N PHE A 46 28.94 13.40 -17.85
CA PHE A 46 29.32 11.98 -17.78
C PHE A 46 28.99 11.37 -16.41
N LYS A 47 29.11 12.15 -15.33
CA LYS A 47 28.75 11.70 -13.99
C LYS A 47 27.27 11.37 -13.90
N GLU A 48 26.42 12.28 -14.38
CA GLU A 48 24.97 12.15 -14.38
C GLU A 48 24.53 10.94 -15.21
N GLU A 49 25.05 10.80 -16.43
CA GLU A 49 24.72 9.65 -17.30
C GLU A 49 25.13 8.31 -16.68
N VAL A 50 26.27 8.26 -15.98
CA VAL A 50 26.72 7.07 -15.25
C VAL A 50 25.80 6.76 -14.06
N GLU A 51 25.32 7.77 -13.35
CA GLU A 51 24.40 7.59 -12.22
C GLU A 51 23.01 7.13 -12.70
N GLU A 52 22.49 7.72 -13.78
CA GLU A 52 21.27 7.29 -14.45
C GLU A 52 21.38 5.87 -15.02
N ALA A 53 22.55 5.47 -15.52
CA ALA A 53 22.79 4.09 -15.96
C ALA A 53 22.62 3.08 -14.82
N PHE A 54 23.08 3.42 -13.60
CA PHE A 54 22.90 2.56 -12.43
C PHE A 54 21.43 2.49 -12.00
N ILE A 55 20.70 3.60 -12.05
CA ILE A 55 19.27 3.66 -11.75
C ILE A 55 18.49 2.77 -12.74
N ARG A 56 18.70 2.95 -14.06
CA ARG A 56 18.08 2.12 -15.11
C ARG A 56 18.36 0.63 -14.91
N ARG A 57 19.61 0.28 -14.60
CA ARG A 57 20.00 -1.09 -14.26
C ARG A 57 19.19 -1.63 -13.07
N GLU A 58 19.06 -0.86 -12.00
CA GLU A 58 18.32 -1.28 -10.81
C GLU A 58 16.82 -1.44 -11.10
N GLU A 59 16.23 -0.55 -11.88
CA GLU A 59 14.83 -0.65 -12.32
C GLU A 59 14.56 -1.93 -13.10
N VAL A 60 15.44 -2.27 -14.05
CA VAL A 60 15.36 -3.53 -14.83
C VAL A 60 15.50 -4.74 -13.91
N LEU A 61 16.42 -4.70 -12.94
CA LEU A 61 16.60 -5.77 -11.97
C LEU A 61 15.36 -5.97 -11.11
N ILE A 62 14.75 -4.88 -10.63
CA ILE A 62 13.50 -4.92 -9.87
C ILE A 62 12.36 -5.49 -10.72
N ALA A 63 12.25 -5.08 -11.99
CA ALA A 63 11.25 -5.62 -12.90
C ALA A 63 11.42 -7.14 -13.09
N ASN A 64 12.65 -7.61 -13.32
CA ASN A 64 12.96 -9.03 -13.44
C ASN A 64 12.66 -9.80 -12.14
N ALA A 65 13.00 -9.23 -10.98
CA ALA A 65 12.67 -9.82 -9.69
C ALA A 65 11.16 -9.95 -9.48
N ARG A 66 10.36 -8.97 -9.93
CA ARG A 66 8.89 -9.04 -9.90
C ARG A 66 8.36 -10.15 -10.80
N ILE A 67 8.92 -10.32 -12.00
CA ILE A 67 8.57 -11.42 -12.91
C ILE A 67 8.90 -12.76 -12.28
N GLY A 68 10.09 -12.92 -11.69
CA GLY A 68 10.48 -14.14 -10.99
C GLY A 68 9.60 -14.44 -9.79
N LEU A 69 9.25 -13.42 -8.99
CA LEU A 69 8.30 -13.58 -7.88
C LEU A 69 6.93 -14.04 -8.38
N LYS A 70 6.43 -13.48 -9.48
CA LYS A 70 5.16 -13.91 -10.10
C LYS A 70 5.20 -15.37 -10.52
N GLN A 71 6.27 -15.82 -11.18
CA GLN A 71 6.45 -17.23 -11.54
C GLN A 71 6.46 -18.14 -10.31
N LEU A 72 7.04 -17.70 -9.19
CA LEU A 72 7.01 -18.44 -7.93
C LEU A 72 5.61 -18.49 -7.30
N LEU A 73 4.73 -17.51 -7.54
CA LEU A 73 3.37 -17.49 -7.01
C LEU A 73 2.39 -18.33 -7.86
N GLU A 74 2.56 -18.31 -9.18
CA GLU A 74 1.69 -19.05 -10.11
C GLU A 74 2.13 -20.51 -10.30
N GLY A 75 3.39 -20.81 -9.99
CA GLY A 75 4.04 -22.03 -10.43
C GLY A 75 4.54 -21.90 -11.87
N TYR A 76 5.50 -22.73 -12.25
CA TYR A 76 6.11 -22.68 -13.58
C TYR A 76 6.54 -24.07 -14.05
N VAL A 77 6.70 -24.26 -15.36
CA VAL A 77 7.15 -25.53 -15.93
C VAL A 77 8.64 -25.44 -16.24
N GLN A 78 9.44 -26.26 -15.56
CA GLN A 78 10.85 -26.44 -15.87
C GLN A 78 11.00 -27.45 -17.01
N LYS A 79 11.62 -27.03 -18.11
CA LYS A 79 11.99 -27.92 -19.22
C LYS A 79 13.45 -28.30 -19.08
N LYS A 80 13.73 -29.60 -19.00
CA LYS A 80 15.08 -30.15 -19.05
C LYS A 80 15.27 -30.84 -20.39
N GLU A 81 16.23 -30.36 -21.15
CA GLU A 81 16.54 -30.90 -22.47
C GLU A 81 17.86 -31.65 -22.42
N LYS A 82 17.86 -32.90 -22.88
CA LYS A 82 19.05 -33.72 -23.05
C LYS A 82 19.19 -34.08 -24.52
N VAL A 83 20.22 -33.53 -25.16
CA VAL A 83 20.60 -33.85 -26.53
C VAL A 83 21.75 -34.85 -26.51
N THR A 84 21.61 -35.95 -27.26
CA THR A 84 22.66 -36.96 -27.43
C THR A 84 23.13 -36.95 -28.88
N TYR A 85 24.42 -36.70 -29.08
CA TYR A 85 25.07 -36.68 -30.37
C TYR A 85 25.81 -37.99 -30.62
N VAL A 86 25.82 -38.46 -31.87
CA VAL A 86 26.56 -39.65 -32.31
C VAL A 86 27.31 -39.30 -33.59
N PRO A 87 28.57 -39.77 -33.76
CA PRO A 87 29.35 -39.51 -34.97
C PRO A 87 28.62 -40.01 -36.22
N ASP A 88 28.63 -39.21 -37.29
CA ASP A 88 28.03 -39.61 -38.55
C ASP A 88 28.74 -40.84 -39.13
N LYS A 89 27.96 -41.76 -39.70
CA LYS A 89 28.48 -42.98 -40.34
C LYS A 89 29.27 -42.66 -41.61
N ASN A 90 29.01 -41.51 -42.24
CA ASN A 90 29.62 -41.11 -43.50
C ASN A 90 30.74 -40.07 -43.36
N ASN A 91 30.82 -39.37 -42.22
CA ASN A 91 31.89 -38.42 -41.95
C ASN A 91 32.18 -38.34 -40.44
N PRO A 92 33.16 -39.08 -39.92
CA PRO A 92 33.42 -39.19 -38.47
C PRO A 92 33.94 -37.90 -37.81
N VAL A 93 34.06 -36.82 -38.59
CA VAL A 93 34.45 -35.48 -38.13
C VAL A 93 33.24 -34.68 -37.63
N GLU A 94 32.02 -35.01 -38.06
CA GLU A 94 30.80 -34.31 -37.66
C GLU A 94 29.88 -35.19 -36.78
N ASP A 95 29.47 -34.62 -35.66
CA ASP A 95 28.51 -35.21 -34.72
C ASP A 95 27.08 -34.89 -35.15
N VAL A 96 26.25 -35.92 -35.36
CA VAL A 96 24.84 -35.76 -35.72
C VAL A 96 23.95 -35.98 -34.49
N GLU A 97 22.98 -35.09 -34.29
CA GLU A 97 21.99 -35.20 -33.22
C GLU A 97 21.12 -36.46 -33.42
N LYS A 98 21.27 -37.46 -32.54
CA LYS A 98 20.53 -38.72 -32.63
C LYS A 98 19.23 -38.70 -31.84
N CYS A 99 19.22 -38.04 -30.69
CA CYS A 99 18.08 -38.06 -29.79
C CYS A 99 18.02 -36.80 -28.93
N ARG A 100 16.84 -36.18 -28.91
CA ARG A 100 16.49 -35.05 -28.06
C ARG A 100 15.38 -35.47 -27.10
N VAL A 101 15.68 -35.57 -25.82
CA VAL A 101 14.70 -35.87 -24.77
C VAL A 101 14.36 -34.58 -24.04
N VAL A 102 13.08 -34.18 -24.08
CA VAL A 102 12.57 -32.99 -23.38
C VAL A 102 11.68 -33.43 -22.22
N GLU A 103 12.21 -33.36 -21.01
CA GLU A 103 11.46 -33.62 -19.77
C GLU A 103 10.81 -32.32 -19.28
N LYS A 104 9.51 -32.35 -18.99
CA LYS A 104 8.78 -31.20 -18.45
C LYS A 104 8.37 -31.51 -17.02
N LYS A 105 8.92 -30.76 -16.07
CA LYS A 105 8.57 -30.86 -14.65
C LYS A 105 7.78 -29.61 -14.24
N PHE A 106 6.57 -29.81 -13.75
CA PHE A 106 5.79 -28.72 -13.17
C PHE A 106 6.32 -28.42 -11.76
N CYS A 107 6.65 -27.15 -11.51
CA CYS A 107 7.05 -26.63 -10.21
C CYS A 107 5.84 -25.89 -9.60
N PRO A 108 5.29 -26.36 -8.46
CA PRO A 108 4.15 -25.73 -7.83
C PRO A 108 4.50 -24.34 -7.26
N PRO A 109 3.50 -23.53 -6.94
CA PRO A 109 3.68 -22.28 -6.21
C PRO A 109 4.53 -22.43 -4.94
N SER A 110 5.48 -21.51 -4.75
CA SER A 110 6.36 -21.48 -3.60
C SER A 110 5.64 -20.92 -2.38
N ILE A 111 5.48 -21.77 -1.35
CA ILE A 111 4.89 -21.39 -0.05
C ILE A 111 5.62 -20.19 0.57
N ARG A 112 6.95 -20.13 0.44
CA ARG A 112 7.75 -19.01 0.95
C ARG A 112 7.43 -17.69 0.25
N ALA A 113 7.26 -17.72 -1.08
CA ALA A 113 6.89 -16.54 -1.85
C ALA A 113 5.47 -16.06 -1.52
N ILE A 114 4.52 -16.99 -1.39
CA ILE A 114 3.14 -16.70 -0.99
C ILE A 114 3.13 -16.04 0.39
N LYS A 115 3.79 -16.64 1.38
CA LYS A 115 3.89 -16.09 2.73
C LYS A 115 4.50 -14.68 2.71
N TYR A 116 5.61 -14.48 2.00
CA TYR A 116 6.26 -13.17 1.91
C TYR A 116 5.31 -12.06 1.41
N VAL A 117 4.51 -12.35 0.38
CA VAL A 117 3.56 -11.38 -0.17
C VAL A 117 2.42 -11.10 0.80
N LEU A 118 1.86 -12.14 1.42
CA LEU A 118 0.79 -11.98 2.41
C LEU A 118 1.27 -11.18 3.64
N ASP A 119 2.43 -11.54 4.20
CA ASP A 119 3.04 -10.85 5.35
C ASP A 119 3.38 -9.38 5.02
N ARG A 120 3.77 -9.08 3.77
CA ARG A 120 4.03 -7.72 3.31
C ARG A 120 2.75 -6.90 3.26
N GLU A 121 1.66 -7.46 2.74
CA GLU A 121 0.35 -6.79 2.70
C GLU A 121 -0.24 -6.60 4.09
N GLU A 122 -0.08 -7.56 5.00
CA GLU A 122 -0.50 -7.43 6.39
C GLU A 122 0.20 -6.26 7.09
N ARG A 123 1.54 -6.20 7.02
CA ARG A 123 2.32 -5.07 7.58
C ARG A 123 1.92 -3.73 6.98
N ARG A 124 1.68 -3.67 5.66
CA ARG A 124 1.20 -2.44 5.01
C ARG A 124 -0.15 -2.00 5.54
N LYS A 125 -1.10 -2.93 5.71
CA LYS A 125 -2.42 -2.63 6.30
C LYS A 125 -2.31 -2.22 7.76
N GLU A 126 -1.46 -2.87 8.55
CA GLU A 126 -1.22 -2.51 9.93
C GLU A 126 -0.67 -1.08 10.04
N GLN A 127 0.33 -0.75 9.23
CA GLN A 127 0.90 0.60 9.19
C GLN A 127 -0.15 1.64 8.78
N GLN A 128 -0.97 1.36 7.77
CA GLN A 128 -2.10 2.24 7.41
C GLN A 128 -3.12 2.39 8.54
N ARG A 129 -3.40 1.32 9.30
CA ARG A 129 -4.30 1.37 10.46
C ARG A 129 -3.70 2.24 11.56
N LEU A 130 -2.41 2.13 11.83
CA LEU A 130 -1.71 2.97 12.81
C LEU A 130 -1.74 4.45 12.38
N GLU A 131 -1.36 4.76 11.14
CA GLU A 131 -1.46 6.12 10.60
C GLU A 131 -2.90 6.67 10.68
N SER A 132 -3.90 5.82 10.41
CA SER A 132 -5.31 6.21 10.51
C SER A 132 -5.77 6.43 11.95
N ARG A 133 -5.12 5.79 12.93
CA ARG A 133 -5.39 6.01 14.36
C ARG A 133 -4.73 7.30 14.84
N GLU A 134 -3.49 7.56 14.43
CA GLU A 134 -2.77 8.80 14.73
C GLU A 134 -3.46 10.03 14.16
N LYS A 135 -4.11 9.90 12.99
CA LYS A 135 -4.87 10.98 12.35
C LYS A 135 -6.24 11.25 12.97
N ARG A 136 -6.73 10.40 13.88
CA ARG A 136 -8.00 10.67 14.57
C ARG A 136 -7.73 11.71 15.65
N PRO A 137 -8.45 12.85 15.67
CA PRO A 137 -8.32 13.80 16.76
C PRO A 137 -8.68 13.09 18.07
N LEU A 138 -7.86 13.29 19.10
CA LEU A 138 -8.20 12.88 20.46
C LEU A 138 -9.43 13.67 20.90
N VAL A 139 -10.59 13.02 20.92
CA VAL A 139 -11.83 13.60 21.44
C VAL A 139 -11.86 13.34 22.94
N ILE A 140 -11.68 14.40 23.73
CA ILE A 140 -11.83 14.36 25.19
C ILE A 140 -13.23 14.89 25.49
N GLU A 141 -14.12 14.00 25.93
CA GLU A 141 -15.43 14.39 26.45
C GLU A 141 -15.29 14.81 27.91
N VAL A 142 -15.60 16.08 28.17
CA VAL A 142 -15.48 16.68 29.50
C VAL A 142 -16.89 16.82 30.07
N GLN A 143 -17.18 16.07 31.12
CA GLN A 143 -18.50 16.04 31.76
C GLN A 143 -18.73 17.27 32.67
N ASP A 144 -17.67 17.73 33.33
CA ASP A 144 -17.73 18.85 34.27
C ASP A 144 -17.73 20.20 33.55
N GLU A 145 -18.69 21.07 33.88
CA GLU A 145 -18.86 22.36 33.23
C GLU A 145 -17.71 23.32 33.53
N GLU A 146 -17.15 23.28 34.74
CA GLU A 146 -16.06 24.16 35.15
C GLU A 146 -14.76 23.80 34.41
N THR A 147 -14.45 22.51 34.34
CA THR A 147 -13.32 21.99 33.57
C THR A 147 -13.50 22.28 32.08
N ARG A 148 -14.73 22.15 31.53
CA ARG A 148 -15.03 22.52 30.14
C ARG A 148 -14.76 23.99 29.88
N ARG A 149 -15.17 24.87 30.80
CA ARG A 149 -14.91 26.32 30.73
C ARG A 149 -13.40 26.61 30.74
N GLN A 150 -12.65 26.02 31.66
CA GLN A 150 -11.19 26.20 31.75
C GLN A 150 -10.47 25.72 30.49
N LEU A 151 -10.89 24.59 29.90
CA LEU A 151 -10.32 24.07 28.67
C LEU A 151 -10.66 24.95 27.45
N MET A 152 -11.85 25.55 27.40
CA MET A 152 -12.19 26.54 26.37
C MET A 152 -11.33 27.81 26.48
N ILE A 153 -11.09 28.31 27.70
CA ILE A 153 -10.17 29.43 27.95
C ILE A 153 -8.75 29.08 27.48
N LEU A 154 -8.26 27.88 27.81
CA LEU A 154 -6.95 27.41 27.38
C LEU A 154 -6.84 27.31 25.85
N LYS A 155 -7.90 26.84 25.17
CA LYS A 155 -7.97 26.73 23.71
C LYS A 155 -7.96 28.10 23.04
N GLU A 156 -8.78 29.04 23.51
CA GLU A 156 -8.85 30.40 22.94
C GLU A 156 -7.53 31.16 23.14
N ASN A 157 -6.81 30.89 24.23
CA ASN A 157 -5.45 31.40 24.50
C ASN A 157 -4.33 30.62 23.78
N GLY A 158 -4.64 29.80 22.77
CA GLY A 158 -3.66 29.06 21.99
C GLY A 158 -2.82 28.07 22.79
N PHE A 159 -3.40 27.42 23.80
CA PHE A 159 -2.76 26.46 24.70
C PHE A 159 -1.60 27.03 25.54
N ARG A 160 -1.60 28.35 25.80
CA ARG A 160 -0.65 29.00 26.71
C ARG A 160 -1.24 29.18 28.11
N SER A 161 -0.38 29.12 29.12
CA SER A 161 -0.74 29.42 30.51
C SER A 161 -1.17 30.87 30.69
N GLY A 162 -2.00 31.15 31.70
CA GLY A 162 -2.37 32.52 32.09
C GLY A 162 -3.62 33.09 31.43
N GLY A 163 -4.30 32.37 30.53
CA GLY A 163 -5.51 32.85 29.85
C GLY A 163 -6.68 33.20 30.78
N ALA A 164 -6.72 32.62 31.98
CA ALA A 164 -7.74 32.96 33.00
C ALA A 164 -7.54 34.35 33.64
N LEU A 165 -6.36 34.96 33.44
CA LEU A 165 -6.06 36.32 33.91
C LEU A 165 -6.39 37.38 32.85
N ASP A 166 -6.66 36.96 31.61
CA ASP A 166 -7.04 37.86 30.53
C ASP A 166 -8.57 38.03 30.50
N PRO A 167 -9.09 39.21 30.89
CA PRO A 167 -10.53 39.44 30.98
C PRO A 167 -11.23 39.38 29.61
N GLU A 168 -10.52 39.68 28.51
CA GLU A 168 -11.10 39.66 27.16
C GLU A 168 -11.34 38.23 26.70
N ILE A 169 -10.37 37.34 26.93
CA ILE A 169 -10.47 35.91 26.62
C ILE A 169 -11.55 35.24 27.47
N VAL A 170 -11.59 35.53 28.77
CA VAL A 170 -12.59 34.95 29.69
C VAL A 170 -14.00 35.39 29.31
N ALA A 171 -14.21 36.69 29.05
CA ALA A 171 -15.52 37.21 28.65
C ALA A 171 -15.99 36.63 27.30
N ALA A 172 -15.07 36.43 26.35
CA ALA A 172 -15.39 35.81 25.07
C ALA A 172 -15.85 34.35 25.22
N VAL A 173 -15.20 33.58 26.10
CA VAL A 173 -15.58 32.18 26.39
C VAL A 173 -16.91 32.11 27.15
N ASP A 174 -17.10 32.97 28.14
CA ASP A 174 -18.36 33.02 28.92
C ASP A 174 -19.55 33.40 28.04
N ARG A 175 -19.36 34.33 27.10
CA ARG A 175 -20.36 34.67 26.08
C ARG A 175 -20.69 33.46 25.20
N LYS A 176 -19.69 32.73 24.69
CA LYS A 176 -19.90 31.51 23.88
C LYS A 176 -20.67 30.45 24.66
N LEU A 177 -20.33 30.20 25.92
CA LEU A 177 -21.04 29.24 26.79
C LEU A 177 -22.49 29.70 27.08
N GLY A 178 -22.71 31.01 27.27
CA GLY A 178 -24.05 31.58 27.44
C GLY A 178 -24.93 31.46 26.19
N GLU A 179 -24.36 31.70 25.00
CA GLU A 179 -25.03 31.53 23.71
C GLU A 179 -25.40 30.05 23.45
N GLU A 180 -24.51 29.10 23.78
CA GLU A 180 -24.79 27.67 23.67
C GLU A 180 -25.94 27.24 24.61
N ARG A 181 -26.00 27.77 25.83
CA ARG A 181 -27.08 27.50 26.79
C ARG A 181 -28.42 28.07 26.33
N THR A 182 -28.44 29.29 25.82
CA THR A 182 -29.67 29.92 25.32
C THR A 182 -30.17 29.27 24.03
N ASN A 183 -29.28 28.84 23.14
CA ASN A 183 -29.64 28.07 21.94
C ASN A 183 -30.11 26.65 22.29
N GLY A 184 -29.51 25.99 23.28
CA GLY A 184 -29.98 24.71 23.83
C GLY A 184 -31.39 24.80 24.44
N HIS A 185 -31.64 25.83 25.25
CA HIS A 185 -32.97 26.11 25.82
C HIS A 185 -34.00 26.48 24.75
N ARG A 186 -33.58 27.17 23.68
CA ARG A 186 -34.45 27.46 22.54
C ARG A 186 -34.81 26.18 21.79
N SER A 187 -33.88 25.25 21.57
CA SER A 187 -34.20 23.94 20.98
C SER A 187 -35.12 23.08 21.87
N GLU A 188 -34.91 23.07 23.18
CA GLU A 188 -35.76 22.34 24.14
C GLU A 188 -37.15 22.97 24.25
N ALA A 189 -37.27 24.30 24.24
CA ALA A 189 -38.54 25.01 24.22
C ALA A 189 -39.32 24.78 22.91
N TYR A 190 -38.65 24.74 21.76
CA TYR A 190 -39.28 24.40 20.48
C TYR A 190 -39.81 22.96 20.44
N VAL A 191 -39.11 22.01 21.07
CA VAL A 191 -39.56 20.61 21.21
C VAL A 191 -40.74 20.49 22.17
N LYS A 192 -40.74 21.26 23.26
CA LYS A 192 -41.83 21.27 24.25
C LYS A 192 -43.13 21.88 23.71
N VAL A 193 -43.04 22.98 22.96
CA VAL A 193 -44.19 23.62 22.30
C VAL A 193 -44.83 22.72 21.23
N LYS A 194 -44.02 21.93 20.49
CA LYS A 194 -44.55 20.93 19.55
C LYS A 194 -45.32 19.81 20.25
N ASN A 195 -44.79 19.27 21.35
CA ASN A 195 -45.48 18.22 22.12
C ASN A 195 -46.79 18.72 22.77
N GLU A 196 -46.84 19.97 23.21
CA GLU A 196 -48.07 20.57 23.78
C GLU A 196 -49.13 20.87 22.70
N GLN A 197 -48.71 21.25 21.49
CA GLN A 197 -49.61 21.40 20.34
C GLN A 197 -50.17 20.04 19.86
N GLU A 198 -49.34 18.99 19.81
CA GLU A 198 -49.79 17.64 19.44
C GLU A 198 -50.72 17.02 20.50
N GLN A 199 -50.54 17.31 21.79
CA GLN A 199 -51.48 16.89 22.84
C GLN A 199 -52.82 17.62 22.79
N ALA A 200 -52.86 18.90 22.38
CA ALA A 200 -54.10 19.64 22.19
C ALA A 200 -54.89 19.17 20.94
N GLU A 201 -54.21 18.75 19.88
CA GLU A 201 -54.84 18.15 18.69
C GLU A 201 -55.33 16.71 18.92
N GLN A 202 -54.68 15.92 19.79
CA GLN A 202 -55.09 14.53 20.07
C GLN A 202 -56.33 14.36 20.97
N VAL A 203 -56.78 15.41 21.69
CA VAL A 203 -58.03 15.34 22.47
C VAL A 203 -59.28 15.48 21.58
N GLN A 204 -59.13 15.88 20.30
CA GLN A 204 -60.25 16.13 19.39
C GLN A 204 -60.43 15.10 18.25
N ALA A 205 -59.62 14.03 18.20
CA ALA A 205 -59.76 13.00 17.17
C ALA A 205 -59.58 11.58 17.72
N GLN A 206 -60.68 10.92 18.08
CA GLN A 206 -60.78 9.45 17.97
C GLN A 206 -61.48 9.15 16.63
N PRO A 207 -61.03 8.14 15.86
CA PRO A 207 -61.71 6.84 15.97
C PRO A 207 -60.89 5.57 15.64
N ALA A 208 -61.48 4.45 16.09
CA ALA A 208 -61.61 3.12 15.50
C ALA A 208 -60.38 2.20 15.27
N VAL A 209 -60.46 1.04 15.92
CA VAL A 209 -59.54 -0.11 15.95
C VAL A 209 -59.65 -0.96 14.68
N THR A 210 -58.53 -1.38 14.08
CA THR A 210 -58.43 -2.62 13.26
C THR A 210 -57.05 -3.28 13.41
N GLN A 211 -57.04 -4.61 13.52
CA GLN A 211 -55.90 -5.50 13.81
C GLN A 211 -54.95 -5.73 12.60
N PRO A 212 -53.69 -6.20 12.82
CA PRO A 212 -52.66 -6.27 11.79
C PRO A 212 -52.59 -7.60 11.01
N SER A 213 -52.13 -7.54 9.75
CA SER A 213 -51.79 -8.69 8.90
C SER A 213 -50.26 -8.79 8.69
N ALA A 214 -49.77 -10.02 8.57
CA ALA A 214 -48.39 -10.49 8.80
C ALA A 214 -47.34 -10.14 7.73
N ALA A 215 -46.07 -10.10 8.16
CA ALA A 215 -44.87 -9.85 7.34
C ALA A 215 -44.34 -11.13 6.62
N PRO A 216 -43.66 -11.01 5.46
CA PRO A 216 -43.01 -12.14 4.80
C PRO A 216 -41.53 -12.30 5.16
N VAL A 217 -41.10 -13.57 5.24
CA VAL A 217 -39.77 -14.08 5.64
C VAL A 217 -38.75 -14.01 4.48
N GLU A 218 -37.54 -13.50 4.75
CA GLU A 218 -36.39 -13.48 3.82
C GLU A 218 -35.72 -14.87 3.67
N LYS A 219 -35.30 -15.22 2.45
CA LYS A 219 -34.57 -16.46 2.10
C LYS A 219 -33.04 -16.29 2.25
N PRO A 220 -32.28 -17.36 2.60
CA PRO A 220 -30.83 -17.27 2.79
C PRO A 220 -30.05 -17.20 1.46
N LYS A 221 -28.95 -16.44 1.46
CA LYS A 221 -28.05 -16.19 0.30
C LYS A 221 -27.18 -17.42 -0.05
N PRO A 222 -26.81 -17.63 -1.33
CA PRO A 222 -26.01 -18.78 -1.75
C PRO A 222 -24.52 -18.63 -1.44
N ASN A 223 -23.86 -19.75 -1.11
CA ASN A 223 -22.44 -19.89 -0.74
C ASN A 223 -21.48 -19.57 -1.92
N PRO A 224 -20.46 -18.71 -1.75
CA PRO A 224 -19.63 -18.20 -2.85
C PRO A 224 -18.50 -19.13 -3.38
N TYR A 225 -18.34 -20.37 -2.91
CA TYR A 225 -17.25 -21.25 -3.38
C TYR A 225 -17.76 -22.62 -3.88
N PRO A 226 -17.89 -22.85 -5.19
CA PRO A 226 -18.49 -24.07 -5.72
C PRO A 226 -17.49 -25.18 -6.13
N PHE A 227 -16.17 -25.00 -6.00
CA PHE A 227 -15.22 -26.03 -6.47
C PHE A 227 -14.02 -26.21 -5.54
N LEU A 228 -14.08 -27.24 -4.68
CA LEU A 228 -12.90 -27.87 -4.11
C LEU A 228 -12.51 -29.08 -4.98
N PRO A 229 -11.22 -29.30 -5.29
CA PRO A 229 -10.77 -30.48 -6.01
C PRO A 229 -11.05 -31.78 -5.23
N PRO A 230 -11.20 -32.94 -5.91
CA PRO A 230 -11.52 -34.20 -5.24
C PRO A 230 -10.45 -34.57 -4.21
N GLY A 231 -10.82 -34.63 -2.93
CA GLY A 231 -9.93 -35.03 -1.83
C GLY A 231 -9.87 -34.08 -0.63
N TYR A 232 -10.52 -32.90 -0.68
CA TYR A 232 -10.63 -32.01 0.48
C TYR A 232 -12.06 -31.97 1.02
N THR A 233 -12.31 -32.68 2.12
CA THR A 233 -13.53 -32.50 2.93
C THR A 233 -13.23 -31.51 4.06
N SER A 234 -14.00 -30.44 4.14
CA SER A 234 -14.03 -29.55 5.30
C SER A 234 -14.50 -30.35 6.52
N ARG A 235 -13.56 -30.65 7.41
CA ARG A 235 -13.82 -31.27 8.70
C ARG A 235 -14.30 -30.17 9.64
N THR A 236 -15.58 -30.14 9.92
CA THR A 236 -16.17 -29.41 11.05
C THR A 236 -16.66 -30.48 12.02
N ASP A 237 -16.16 -30.41 13.25
CA ASP A 237 -16.60 -31.24 14.39
C ASP A 237 -18.11 -31.15 14.64
#